data_AF-A0AAU4YDX3-F1
#
_entry.id   AF-A0AAU4YDX3-F1
#
_cell.length_a   1.000
_cell.length_b   1.000
_cell.length_c   1.000
_cell.angle_alpha   90.00
_cell.angle_beta   90.00
_cell.angle_gamma   90.00
#
_symmetry.space_group_name_H-M   'P 1'
#
loop_
_entity.id
_entity.type
_entity.pdbx_description
1 polymer ?
#
loop_
_entity_poly.entity_id
_entity_poly.type
_entity_poly.pdbx_seq_one_letter_code
_entity_poly.pdbx_strand_id
1 'polypeptide(L)' 'MAENHPQSNPDPDPRVTPGVDRGGLVTPGETPPAESSTSSRSDPYQPPTRGWAKGPLAAISVVVLLVAAFFLAYALVLIL' A
#
# COMPACT_ATOMS: atom_id res chain seq x y z
N MET A 1 1.61 -5.23 -36.52
CA MET A 1 0.48 -4.58 -35.83
C MET A 1 1.02 -4.06 -34.51
N ALA A 2 1.28 -2.75 -34.42
CA ALA A 2 1.78 -2.13 -33.18
C ALA A 2 0.58 -1.75 -32.32
N GLU A 3 0.55 -2.25 -31.09
CA GLU A 3 -0.49 -2.01 -30.10
C GLU A 3 -0.34 -0.57 -29.57
N ASN A 4 -1.32 0.30 -29.83
CA ASN A 4 -1.36 1.65 -29.27
C ASN A 4 -1.93 1.57 -27.84
N HIS A 5 -1.05 1.51 -26.84
CA HIS A 5 -1.44 1.67 -25.44
C HIS A 5 -1.68 3.17 -25.21
N PRO A 6 -2.91 3.64 -24.89
CA PRO A 6 -3.11 5.02 -24.48
C PRO A 6 -2.38 5.21 -23.15
N GLN A 7 -1.22 5.87 -23.20
CA GLN A 7 -0.53 6.36 -22.02
C GLN A 7 -1.41 7.46 -21.43
N SER A 8 -2.36 7.08 -20.57
CA SER A 8 -3.12 8.04 -19.78
C SER A 8 -2.14 8.67 -18.80
N ASN A 9 -1.64 9.85 -19.14
CA ASN A 9 -0.87 10.66 -18.21
C ASN A 9 -1.74 10.90 -16.96
N PRO A 10 -1.29 10.51 -15.75
CA PRO A 10 -2.06 10.75 -14.53
C PRO A 10 -2.08 12.23 -14.15
N ASP A 11 -1.18 13.04 -14.72
CA ASP A 11 -1.16 14.48 -14.46
C ASP A 11 -2.38 15.14 -15.10
N PRO A 12 -3.04 16.06 -14.37
CA PRO A 12 -4.19 16.77 -14.88
C PRO A 12 -3.76 17.66 -16.07
N ASP A 13 -4.57 17.69 -17.13
CA ASP A 13 -4.23 18.44 -18.34
C ASP A 13 -4.12 19.95 -18.00
N PRO A 14 -2.95 20.59 -18.21
CA PRO A 14 -2.74 22.01 -17.90
C PRO A 14 -3.70 22.94 -18.65
N ARG A 15 -4.31 22.49 -19.75
CA ARG A 15 -5.27 23.30 -20.53
C ARG A 15 -6.61 23.47 -19.82
N VAL A 16 -6.92 22.59 -18.88
CA VAL A 16 -8.21 22.55 -18.17
C VAL A 16 -8.04 22.60 -16.65
N THR A 17 -6.81 22.72 -16.17
CA THR A 17 -6.46 22.81 -14.75
C THR A 17 -6.16 24.25 -14.38
N PRO A 18 -7.05 24.95 -13.64
CA PRO A 18 -6.81 26.32 -13.22
C PRO A 18 -5.56 26.43 -12.33
N GLY A 19 -4.72 27.45 -12.57
CA GLY A 19 -3.54 27.75 -11.73
C GLY A 19 -2.27 26.95 -12.05
N VAL A 20 -2.30 26.05 -13.04
CA VAL A 20 -1.13 25.27 -13.50
C VAL A 20 -0.70 25.73 -14.89
N ASP A 21 0.52 26.24 -15.01
CA ASP A 21 1.09 26.58 -16.31
C ASP A 21 1.40 25.33 -17.14
N ARG A 22 1.59 25.48 -18.46
CA ARG A 22 1.95 24.36 -19.37
C ARG A 22 3.21 23.59 -18.92
N GLY A 23 4.05 24.20 -18.07
CA GLY A 23 5.22 23.56 -17.45
C GLY A 23 4.94 22.79 -16.15
N GLY A 24 3.68 22.67 -15.71
CA GLY A 24 3.30 21.97 -14.48
C GLY A 24 3.56 22.75 -13.19
N LEU A 25 3.91 24.04 -13.30
CA LEU A 25 4.21 24.90 -12.15
C LEU A 25 2.98 25.70 -11.76
N VAL A 26 2.82 25.94 -10.46
CA VAL A 26 1.80 26.83 -9.90
C VAL A 26 2.44 28.15 -9.46
N THR A 27 1.65 29.23 -9.44
CA THR A 27 2.13 30.53 -8.93
C THR A 27 2.43 30.42 -7.43
N PRO A 28 3.60 30.89 -6.95
CA PRO A 28 3.89 30.92 -5.53
C PRO A 28 2.84 31.74 -4.75
N GLY A 29 2.18 31.12 -3.77
CA GLY A 29 1.14 31.76 -2.95
C GLY A 29 -0.30 31.38 -3.30
N GLU A 30 -0.54 30.72 -4.44
CA GLU A 30 -1.81 30.04 -4.69
C GLU A 30 -1.80 28.66 -4.01
N THR A 31 -2.96 28.20 -3.54
CA THR A 31 -3.09 26.82 -3.06
C THR A 31 -2.86 25.90 -4.26
N PRO A 32 -1.85 25.00 -4.24
CA PRO A 32 -1.64 24.04 -5.31
C PRO A 32 -2.93 23.26 -5.62
N PRO A 33 -3.16 22.85 -6.88
CA PRO A 33 -4.27 21.94 -7.19
C PRO A 33 -4.15 20.71 -6.30
N ALA A 34 -5.28 20.08 -6.00
CA ALA A 34 -5.29 18.86 -5.19
C ALA A 34 -4.43 17.81 -5.88
N GLU A 35 -3.16 17.69 -5.46
CA GLU A 35 -2.30 16.62 -5.88
C GLU A 35 -2.94 15.34 -5.36
N SER A 36 -3.31 14.47 -6.30
CA SER A 36 -3.78 13.14 -6.01
C SER A 36 -2.61 12.32 -5.44
N SER A 37 -2.23 12.55 -4.17
CA SER A 37 -1.20 11.75 -3.48
C SER A 37 -1.63 10.30 -3.24
N THR A 38 -2.82 9.93 -3.71
CA THR A 38 -3.26 8.56 -3.78
C THR A 38 -3.67 8.38 -5.22
N SER A 39 -2.78 7.85 -6.07
CA SER A 39 -3.16 7.40 -7.40
C SER A 39 -4.47 6.63 -7.25
N SER A 40 -5.54 7.18 -7.83
CA SER A 40 -6.84 6.55 -7.82
C SER A 40 -6.60 5.17 -8.39
N ARG A 41 -6.75 4.13 -7.57
CA ARG A 41 -6.65 2.76 -8.01
C ARG A 41 -7.61 2.61 -9.19
N SER A 42 -7.06 2.65 -10.41
CA SER A 42 -7.79 2.46 -11.66
C SER A 42 -8.16 1.00 -11.85
N ASP A 43 -7.65 0.11 -10.98
CA ASP A 43 -8.10 -1.26 -10.90
C ASP A 43 -9.50 -1.34 -10.28
N PRO A 44 -10.41 -2.11 -10.90
CA PRO A 44 -11.65 -2.53 -10.24
C PRO A 44 -11.34 -3.06 -8.84
N TYR A 45 -12.18 -2.74 -7.87
CA TYR A 45 -12.08 -3.29 -6.52
C TYR A 45 -11.97 -4.83 -6.60
N GLN A 46 -10.78 -5.35 -6.30
CA GLN A 46 -10.57 -6.78 -6.16
C GLN A 46 -10.87 -7.15 -4.71
N PRO A 47 -11.92 -7.97 -4.45
CA PRO A 47 -12.14 -8.45 -3.11
C PRO A 47 -10.92 -9.27 -2.68
N PRO A 48 -10.35 -9.04 -1.48
CA PRO A 48 -9.22 -9.81 -1.00
C PRO A 48 -9.57 -11.31 -1.04
N THR A 49 -8.61 -12.13 -1.49
CA THR A 49 -8.82 -13.58 -1.60
C THR A 49 -9.12 -14.16 -0.23
N ARG A 50 -10.33 -14.70 -0.07
CA ARG A 50 -10.81 -15.24 1.19
C ARG A 50 -9.97 -16.47 1.55
N GLY A 51 -9.22 -16.42 2.67
CA GLY A 51 -8.48 -17.57 3.20
C GLY A 51 -6.97 -17.38 3.36
N TRP A 52 -6.38 -16.34 2.77
CA TRP A 52 -4.94 -16.06 2.90
C TRP A 52 -4.50 -15.78 4.35
N ALA A 53 -5.40 -15.28 5.20
CA ALA A 53 -5.11 -14.99 6.60
C ALA A 53 -4.73 -16.24 7.43
N LYS A 54 -5.18 -17.44 7.02
CA LYS A 54 -4.96 -18.66 7.81
C LYS A 54 -3.50 -19.10 7.85
N GLY A 55 -2.77 -18.95 6.74
CA GLY A 55 -1.36 -19.36 6.65
C GLY A 55 -0.46 -18.58 7.62
N PRO A 56 -0.42 -17.24 7.54
CA PRO A 56 0.34 -16.41 8.46
C PRO A 56 -0.10 -16.58 9.92
N LEU A 57 -1.42 -16.69 10.18
CA LEU A 57 -1.92 -16.89 11.54
C LEU A 57 -1.43 -18.22 12.14
N ALA A 58 -1.45 -19.30 11.37
CA ALA A 58 -0.93 -20.59 11.80
C ALA A 58 0.58 -20.54 12.05
N ALA A 59 1.35 -19.92 11.16
CA ALA A 59 2.79 -19.76 11.33
C ALA A 59 3.14 -18.98 12.60
N ILE A 60 2.48 -17.85 12.85
CA ILE A 60 2.68 -17.05 14.07
C ILE A 60 2.30 -17.87 15.31
N SER A 61 1.18 -18.59 15.27
CA SER A 61 0.72 -19.43 16.38
C SER A 61 1.76 -20.50 16.76
N VAL A 62 2.38 -21.15 15.76
CA VAL A 62 3.44 -22.14 15.98
C VAL A 62 4.66 -21.50 16.66
N VAL A 63 5.11 -20.34 16.15
CA VAL A 63 6.26 -19.64 16.74
C VAL A 63 5.99 -19.25 18.20
N VAL A 64 4.79 -18.73 18.49
CA VAL A 64 4.39 -18.36 19.86
C VAL A 64 4.44 -19.58 20.79
N LEU A 65 3.91 -20.72 20.35
CA LEU A 65 3.94 -21.95 21.16
C LEU A 65 5.36 -22.45 21.41
N LEU A 66 6.26 -22.38 20.42
CA LEU A 66 7.67 -22.75 20.60
C LEU A 66 8.38 -21.85 21.60
N VAL A 67 8.17 -20.54 21.50
CA VAL A 67 8.74 -19.56 22.44
C VAL A 67 8.20 -19.78 23.85
N ALA A 68 6.88 -19.97 24.00
CA ALA A 68 6.26 -20.26 25.28
C ALA A 68 6.78 -21.57 25.91
N ALA A 69 6.92 -22.63 25.11
CA ALA A 69 7.48 -23.90 25.56
C ALA A 69 8.95 -23.78 25.99
N PHE A 70 9.75 -22.99 25.27
CA PHE A 70 11.12 -22.68 25.66
C PHE A 70 11.20 -22.01 27.03
N PHE A 71 10.41 -20.94 27.24
CA PHE A 71 10.39 -20.25 28.54
C PHE A 71 9.86 -21.14 29.66
N LEU A 72 8.85 -21.97 29.39
CA LEU A 72 8.34 -22.93 30.36
C LEU A 72 9.43 -23.94 30.76
N ALA A 73 10.13 -24.53 29.79
CA ALA A 73 11.24 -25.44 30.06
C ALA A 73 12.38 -24.76 30.83
N TYR A 74 12.75 -23.54 30.43
CA TYR A 74 13.77 -22.74 31.10
C TYR A 74 13.40 -22.44 32.56
N ALA A 75 12.15 -22.06 32.82
CA ALA A 75 11.65 -21.82 34.17
C ALA A 75 11.74 -23.08 35.03
N LEU A 76 11.36 -24.25 34.50
CA LEU A 76 11.48 -25.53 35.21
C LEU A 76 12.94 -25.87 35.54
N VAL A 77 13.87 -25.61 34.62
CA VAL A 77 15.31 -25.81 34.85
C VAL A 77 15.87 -24.88 35.94
N LEU A 78 15.36 -23.65 36.03
CA LEU A 78 15.79 -22.70 37.06
C LEU A 78 15.20 -23.00 38.45
N ILE A 79 14.02 -23.60 38.50
CA ILE A 79 13.30 -23.87 39.75
C ILE A 79 13.75 -25.17 40.44
N LEU A 80 14.26 -26.13 39.65
CA LEU A 80 14.77 -27.42 40.11
C LEU A 80 16.24 -27.30 40.52
#